data_AF-A0A6P1V6K5-F1
#
_entry.id   AF-A0A6P1V6K5-F1
#
_cell.length_a   1.000
_cell.length_b   1.000
_cell.length_c   1.000
_cell.angle_alpha   90.00
_cell.angle_beta   90.00
_cell.angle_gamma   90.00
#
_symmetry.space_group_name_H-M   'P 1'
#
loop_
_entity.id
_entity.type
_entity.pdbx_description
1 polymer ?
#
loop_
_entity_poly.entity_id
_entity_poly.type
_entity_poly.pdbx_seq_one_letter_code
_entity_poly.pdbx_strand_id
1 'polypeptide(L)' 'MQLTAAKARCAAWGYSGAEPFGGFTSQCSQPSSSGCMQTLVTIEYQCTGDIKK' A
#
# COMPACT_ATOMS: atom_id res chain seq x y z
N MET A 1 -1.03 -2.61 -12.00
CA MET A 1 -2.16 -3.48 -11.58
C MET A 1 -2.03 -3.83 -10.08
N GLN A 2 -1.90 -2.85 -9.16
CA GLN A 2 -1.67 -3.10 -7.71
C GLN A 2 -2.70 -2.44 -6.76
N LEU A 3 -3.49 -1.47 -7.24
CA LEU A 3 -4.58 -0.82 -6.49
C LEU A 3 -5.71 -1.79 -6.08
N THR A 4 -5.87 -2.89 -6.81
CA THR A 4 -6.94 -3.88 -6.58
C THR A 4 -6.70 -4.75 -5.36
N ALA A 5 -5.45 -4.98 -4.94
CA ALA A 5 -5.16 -5.88 -3.82
C ALA A 5 -5.63 -5.31 -2.48
N ALA A 6 -5.36 -4.02 -2.23
CA ALA A 6 -5.85 -3.32 -1.04
C ALA A 6 -7.38 -3.28 -1.02
N LYS A 7 -8.00 -2.87 -2.13
CA LYS A 7 -9.47 -2.79 -2.23
C LYS A 7 -10.15 -4.15 -2.09
N ALA A 8 -9.59 -5.21 -2.68
CA ALA A 8 -10.12 -6.57 -2.55
C ALA A 8 -10.02 -7.10 -1.12
N ARG A 9 -8.91 -6.83 -0.41
CA ARG A 9 -8.75 -7.18 1.01
C ARG A 9 -9.74 -6.42 1.89
N CYS A 10 -9.89 -5.12 1.67
CA CYS A 10 -10.84 -4.28 2.38
C CYS A 10 -12.29 -4.73 2.14
N ALA A 11 -12.64 -5.09 0.90
CA ALA A 11 -13.94 -5.66 0.57
C ALA A 11 -14.22 -6.98 1.29
N ALA A 12 -13.21 -7.83 1.48
CA ALA A 12 -13.35 -9.06 2.26
C ALA A 12 -13.65 -8.80 3.75
N TRP A 13 -13.26 -7.64 4.28
CA TRP A 13 -13.61 -7.19 5.63
C TRP A 13 -14.92 -6.37 5.69
N GLY A 14 -15.55 -6.07 4.55
CA GLY A 14 -16.81 -5.33 4.47
C GLY A 14 -16.66 -3.83 4.17
N TYR A 15 -15.46 -3.34 3.86
CA TYR A 15 -15.22 -1.96 3.45
C TYR A 15 -15.42 -1.78 1.93
N SER A 16 -16.00 -0.64 1.54
CA SER A 16 -16.32 -0.34 0.14
C SER A 16 -15.16 0.30 -0.63
N GLY A 17 -14.20 0.87 0.09
CA GLY A 17 -13.06 1.61 -0.42
C GLY A 17 -11.75 1.15 0.21
N ALA A 18 -10.66 1.46 -0.48
CA ALA A 18 -9.32 1.41 0.08
C ALA A 18 -8.58 2.63 -0.46
N GLU A 19 -8.06 3.46 0.44
CA GLU A 19 -7.32 4.65 0.10
C GLU A 19 -5.91 4.60 0.68
N PRO A 20 -4.91 5.15 -0.03
CA PRO A 20 -3.56 5.21 0.51
C PRO A 20 -3.55 6.07 1.77
N PHE A 21 -2.94 5.54 2.83
CA PHE A 21 -2.81 6.17 4.13
C PHE A 21 -1.34 6.42 4.43
N GLY A 22 -1.01 7.58 5.00
CA GLY A 22 0.35 7.87 5.47
C GLY A 22 1.41 8.11 4.38
N GLY A 23 1.09 7.89 3.11
CA GLY A 23 1.98 8.13 1.97
C GLY A 23 2.70 6.87 1.50
N PHE A 24 3.87 7.04 0.88
CA PHE A 24 4.72 5.95 0.42
C PHE A 24 6.08 6.01 1.10
N THR A 25 6.45 4.92 1.77
CA THR A 25 7.74 4.80 2.43
C THR A 25 8.73 4.20 1.44
N SER A 26 9.76 4.96 1.10
CA SER A 26 10.82 4.53 0.20
C SER A 26 12.05 4.17 1.02
N GLN A 27 12.43 2.90 1.01
CA GLN A 27 13.60 2.41 1.73
C GLN A 27 14.55 1.70 0.78
N CYS A 28 15.84 1.97 0.91
CA CYS A 28 16.84 1.29 0.10
C CYS A 28 16.92 -0.18 0.52
N SER A 29 16.42 -1.08 -0.33
CA SER A 29 16.46 -2.53 -0.10
C SER A 29 17.80 -3.12 -0.52
N GLN A 30 18.49 -2.49 -1.47
CA GLN A 30 19.78 -2.96 -1.94
C GLN A 30 20.75 -1.79 -2.10
N PRO A 31 21.48 -1.42 -1.03
CA PRO A 31 22.55 -0.45 -1.11
C PRO A 31 23.75 -1.04 -1.84
N SER A 32 24.40 -0.22 -2.66
CA SER A 32 25.59 -0.56 -3.45
C SER A 32 26.61 0.55 -3.36
N SER A 33 27.84 0.29 -3.81
CA SER A 33 28.99 1.21 -3.67
C SER A 33 28.73 2.60 -4.30
N SER A 34 27.88 2.66 -5.33
CA SER A 34 27.52 3.88 -6.05
C SER A 34 26.19 4.51 -5.60
N GLY A 35 25.54 3.97 -4.56
CA GLY A 35 24.22 4.41 -4.10
C GLY A 35 23.22 3.26 -4.01
N CYS A 36 21.92 3.58 -3.99
CA CYS A 36 20.88 2.58 -3.85
C CYS A 36 20.55 1.92 -5.21
N MET A 37 20.82 0.62 -5.36
CA MET A 37 20.47 -0.14 -6.57
C MET A 37 18.99 -0.48 -6.63
N GLN A 38 18.38 -0.82 -5.49
CA GLN A 38 16.94 -1.09 -5.40
C GLN A 38 16.33 -0.37 -4.22
N THR A 39 15.31 0.43 -4.51
CA THR A 39 14.47 1.05 -3.49
C THR A 39 13.16 0.28 -3.40
N LEU A 40 12.84 -0.24 -2.22
CA LEU A 40 11.53 -0.77 -1.90
C LEU A 40 10.62 0.40 -1.56
N VAL A 41 9.55 0.56 -2.33
CA VAL A 41 8.51 1.55 -2.05
C VAL A 41 7.29 0.81 -1.50
N THR A 42 7.03 0.99 -0.21
CA THR A 42 5.86 0.44 0.46
C THR A 42 4.79 1.51 0.54
N ILE A 43 3.61 1.23 -0.01
CA ILE A 43 2.45 2.11 0.08
C ILE A 43 1.47 1.46 1.05
N GLU A 44 1.17 2.17 2.13
CA GLU A 44 0.17 1.73 3.09
C GLU A 44 -1.21 2.16 2.60
N TYR A 45 -2.19 1.27 2.72
CA TYR A 45 -3.58 1.52 2.34
C TYR A 45 -4.46 1.27 3.55
N GLN A 46 -5.34 2.21 3.84
CA GLN A 46 -6.41 2.05 4.81
C GLN A 46 -7.71 1.69 4.10
N CYS A 47 -8.48 0.80 4.70
CA CYS A 47 -9.83 0.53 4.22
C CYS A 47 -10.73 1.73 4.57
N THR A 48 -11.42 2.26 3.57
CA THR A 48 -12.33 3.42 3.71
C THR A 48 -13.74 3.08 3.26
N GLY A 49 -14.69 3.95 3.62
CA GLY A 49 -16.11 3.74 3.37
C GLY A 49 -16.80 2.93 4.46
N ASP A 50 -18.12 3.03 4.49
CA ASP A 50 -18.95 2.44 5.55
C ASP A 50 -18.91 0.91 5.49
N ILE A 51 -18.58 0.27 6.62
CA ILE A 51 -18.94 -1.14 6.83
C ILE A 51 -20.46 -1.17 6.81
N LYS A 52 -21.03 -1.70 5.73
CA LYS A 52 -22.44 -2.07 5.72
C LYS A 52 -22.56 -3.33 6.56
N LYS A 53 -22.72 -3.12 7.86
CA LYS A 53 -23.00 -4.16 8.85
C LYS A 53 -24.36 -4.81 8.60
#